data_AF-A0A945KQS4-F1
#
_entry.id   AF-A0A945KQS4-F1
#
_cell.length_a   1.000
_cell.length_b   1.000
_cell.length_c   1.000
_cell.angle_alpha   90.00
_cell.angle_beta   90.00
_cell.angle_gamma   90.00
#
_symmetry.space_group_name_H-M   'P 1'
#
loop_
_entity.id
_entity.type
_entity.pdbx_description
1 polymer ?
#
loop_
_entity_poly.entity_id
_entity_poly.type
_entity_poly.pdbx_seq_one_letter_code
_entity_poly.pdbx_strand_id
1 'polypeptide(L)'
;MKRGPAIVIAICAVIIGAAAASAEVARVAAEEIPVPATVAVPAGGFIAGSDQAERDAAYDLDQAAYGHDRTRQWGWYDDERSRRRHHLAAFAITRTAITNRQYAAFIAATGHPAPDVKPETWRGYRLIHPYQRTRRHAWRGQSPPPGRVDHPVVLVSHNDALAYAAWLSTESGNSWRLPSELEWEKAARGVGGRYFPWGNEYDSGRLNSHDGGPFDTMAVGRFARGASPFGLLDPAGQVFEWTATPANGKKGRPGRYLVKGGSWDDKGCGVCRPAARHGRPAAIKHILIGFRLIRE
;
A
#
# COMPACT_ATOMS: atom_id res chain seq x y z
N MET A 1 -24.42 -55.28 -47.73
CA MET A 1 -24.16 -55.13 -46.28
C MET A 1 -22.78 -54.52 -46.09
N LYS A 2 -22.65 -53.20 -46.31
CA LYS A 2 -22.46 -52.13 -45.31
C LYS A 2 -21.22 -52.32 -44.40
N ARG A 3 -20.10 -51.73 -44.84
CA ARG A 3 -18.97 -51.26 -44.01
C ARG A 3 -19.42 -50.01 -43.25
N GLY A 4 -19.22 -49.96 -41.93
CA GLY A 4 -19.46 -48.79 -41.08
C GLY A 4 -18.12 -48.22 -40.54
N PRO A 5 -17.94 -46.89 -40.46
CA PRO A 5 -16.66 -46.27 -40.14
C PRO A 5 -16.47 -45.96 -38.64
N ALA A 6 -15.21 -45.77 -38.27
CA ALA A 6 -14.73 -45.29 -36.97
C ALA A 6 -15.26 -43.89 -36.63
N ILE A 7 -15.66 -43.70 -35.37
CA ILE A 7 -16.00 -42.38 -34.81
C ILE A 7 -14.82 -41.90 -33.96
N VAL A 8 -14.14 -40.87 -34.46
CA VAL A 8 -13.24 -40.00 -33.68
C VAL A 8 -14.13 -38.89 -33.09
N ILE A 9 -14.36 -38.90 -31.77
CA ILE A 9 -15.07 -37.80 -31.09
C ILE A 9 -14.05 -36.73 -30.70
N ALA A 10 -14.29 -35.53 -31.24
CA ALA A 10 -13.48 -34.34 -31.10
C ALA A 10 -13.43 -33.80 -29.66
N ILE A 11 -12.21 -33.65 -29.14
CA ILE A 11 -11.88 -32.80 -28.00
C ILE A 11 -11.88 -31.35 -28.49
N CYS A 12 -13.03 -30.66 -28.44
CA CYS A 12 -13.08 -29.22 -28.78
C CYS A 12 -13.92 -28.34 -27.83
N ALA A 13 -14.58 -28.88 -26.81
CA ALA A 13 -15.54 -28.08 -26.03
C ALA A 13 -14.95 -27.34 -24.80
N VAL A 14 -13.72 -27.61 -24.36
CA VAL A 14 -13.20 -27.04 -23.09
C VAL A 14 -12.33 -25.78 -23.31
N ILE A 15 -11.83 -25.54 -24.52
CA ILE A 15 -10.95 -24.39 -24.80
C ILE A 15 -11.74 -23.07 -24.98
N ILE A 16 -13.03 -23.15 -25.35
CA ILE A 16 -13.84 -21.98 -25.69
C ILE A 16 -14.24 -21.17 -24.43
N GLY A 17 -14.45 -21.83 -23.28
CA GLY A 17 -14.87 -21.16 -22.04
C GLY A 17 -13.79 -20.31 -21.35
N ALA A 18 -12.53 -20.75 -21.41
CA ALA A 18 -11.41 -19.99 -20.82
C ALA A 18 -11.05 -18.75 -21.65
N ALA A 19 -11.14 -18.86 -22.98
CA ALA A 19 -10.92 -17.73 -23.89
C ALA A 19 -12.02 -16.66 -23.75
N ALA A 20 -13.29 -17.07 -23.57
CA ALA A 20 -14.41 -16.15 -23.39
C ALA A 20 -14.34 -15.37 -22.06
N ALA A 21 -14.03 -16.04 -20.94
CA ALA A 21 -13.84 -15.35 -19.66
C ALA A 21 -12.62 -14.40 -19.67
N SER A 22 -11.56 -14.77 -20.39
CA SER A 22 -10.39 -13.90 -20.59
C SER A 22 -10.68 -12.72 -21.52
N ALA A 23 -11.58 -12.90 -22.49
CA ALA A 23 -12.03 -11.86 -23.41
C ALA A 23 -13.05 -10.92 -22.75
N GLU A 24 -13.86 -11.38 -21.79
CA GLU A 24 -14.81 -10.55 -21.05
C GLU A 24 -14.09 -9.66 -20.02
N VAL A 25 -13.04 -10.17 -19.36
CA VAL A 25 -12.11 -9.34 -18.55
C VAL A 25 -11.37 -8.32 -19.41
N ALA A 26 -11.00 -8.68 -20.65
CA ALA A 26 -10.38 -7.76 -21.60
C ALA A 26 -11.36 -6.71 -22.16
N ARG A 27 -12.65 -7.05 -22.30
CA ARG A 27 -13.69 -6.12 -22.76
C ARG A 27 -14.10 -5.12 -21.68
N VAL A 28 -14.18 -5.55 -20.43
CA VAL A 28 -14.48 -4.66 -19.28
C VAL A 28 -13.32 -3.68 -19.02
N ALA A 29 -12.10 -3.99 -19.46
CA ALA A 29 -10.95 -3.10 -19.35
C ALA A 29 -10.95 -1.94 -20.38
N ALA A 30 -11.85 -1.95 -21.38
CA ALA A 30 -11.82 -1.02 -22.51
C ALA A 30 -12.79 0.17 -22.42
N GLU A 31 -13.65 0.28 -21.40
CA GLU A 31 -14.69 1.33 -21.38
C GLU A 31 -14.56 2.43 -20.31
N GLU A 32 -13.73 2.30 -19.27
CA GLU A 32 -13.39 3.45 -18.42
C GLU A 32 -12.11 3.18 -17.60
N ILE A 33 -11.18 4.14 -17.57
CA ILE A 33 -10.02 4.08 -16.66
C ILE A 33 -10.57 4.04 -15.22
N PRO A 34 -10.19 3.07 -14.37
CA PRO A 34 -10.69 2.97 -13.01
C PRO A 34 -10.09 4.06 -12.12
N VAL A 35 -10.57 5.30 -12.28
CA VAL A 35 -10.11 6.46 -11.52
C VAL A 35 -10.38 6.22 -10.03
N PRO A 36 -9.36 6.28 -9.17
CA PRO A 36 -9.55 6.04 -7.75
C PRO A 36 -10.40 7.13 -7.11
N ALA A 37 -11.39 6.73 -6.32
CA ALA A 37 -12.14 7.66 -5.48
C ALA A 37 -11.19 8.38 -4.52
N THR A 38 -11.43 9.68 -4.30
CA THR A 38 -10.62 10.52 -3.41
C THR A 38 -11.41 11.03 -2.22
N VAL A 39 -10.70 11.47 -1.19
CA VAL A 39 -11.23 12.27 -0.09
C VAL A 39 -10.57 13.65 -0.10
N ALA A 40 -11.35 14.69 0.16
CA ALA A 40 -10.84 16.06 0.23
C ALA A 40 -10.21 16.32 1.60
N VAL A 41 -8.99 16.84 1.60
CA VAL A 41 -8.31 17.36 2.79
C VAL A 41 -8.27 18.88 2.69
N PRO A 42 -8.94 19.62 3.58
CA PRO A 42 -9.04 21.06 3.48
C PRO A 42 -7.69 21.74 3.71
N ALA A 43 -7.51 22.91 3.10
CA ALA A 43 -6.40 23.81 3.42
C ALA A 43 -6.41 24.14 4.91
N GLY A 44 -5.23 24.36 5.50
CA GLY A 44 -5.15 24.78 6.89
C GLY A 44 -4.02 24.15 7.68
N GLY A 45 -3.93 24.60 8.94
CA GLY A 45 -2.94 24.15 9.89
C GLY A 45 -3.22 22.75 10.44
N PHE A 46 -2.17 21.95 10.62
CA PHE A 46 -2.21 20.68 11.34
C PHE A 46 -0.96 20.47 12.19
N ILE A 47 -1.05 19.60 13.18
CA ILE A 47 0.08 19.19 14.01
C ILE A 47 0.68 17.91 13.42
N ALA A 48 1.93 17.99 12.95
CA ALA A 48 2.69 16.85 12.41
C ALA A 48 3.82 16.43 13.36
N GLY A 49 4.27 15.18 13.26
CA GLY A 49 5.32 14.61 14.10
C GLY A 49 4.83 14.14 15.46
N SER A 50 5.76 13.70 16.31
CA SER A 50 5.49 13.15 17.64
C SER A 50 6.24 13.91 18.74
N ASP A 51 5.66 13.88 19.94
CA ASP A 51 6.33 14.28 21.16
C ASP A 51 6.87 13.03 21.89
N GLN A 52 7.51 13.26 23.05
CA GLN A 52 8.11 12.18 23.83
C GLN A 52 7.05 11.17 24.31
N ALA A 53 5.90 11.66 24.79
CA ALA A 53 4.81 10.81 25.25
C ALA A 53 4.26 9.90 24.15
N GLU A 54 4.09 10.41 22.93
CA GLU A 54 3.65 9.60 21.79
C GLU A 54 4.66 8.51 21.42
N ARG A 55 5.97 8.82 21.46
CA ARG A 55 7.01 7.82 21.20
C ARG A 55 7.10 6.77 22.30
N ASP A 56 6.98 7.19 23.57
CA ASP A 56 6.99 6.27 24.69
C ASP A 56 5.80 5.31 24.63
N ALA A 57 4.60 5.82 24.33
CA ALA A 57 3.43 4.97 24.10
C ALA A 57 3.66 3.95 22.98
N ALA A 58 4.35 4.33 21.91
CA ALA A 58 4.70 3.42 20.82
C ALA A 58 5.66 2.31 21.25
N TYR A 59 6.70 2.66 22.02
CA TYR A 59 7.64 1.69 22.57
C TYR A 59 6.97 0.75 23.57
N ASP A 60 6.00 1.23 24.34
CA ASP A 60 5.28 0.42 25.32
C ASP A 60 4.34 -0.58 24.62
N LEU A 61 3.68 -0.17 23.52
CA LEU A 61 2.90 -1.08 22.67
C LEU A 61 3.78 -2.19 22.07
N ASP A 62 4.94 -1.82 21.51
CA ASP A 62 5.90 -2.78 20.98
C ASP A 62 6.39 -3.72 22.09
N GLN A 63 6.76 -3.19 23.25
CA GLN A 63 7.28 -3.99 24.36
C GLN A 63 6.25 -4.99 24.88
N ALA A 64 5.00 -4.57 25.02
CA ALA A 64 3.90 -5.45 25.42
C ALA A 64 3.69 -6.57 24.39
N ALA A 65 3.77 -6.26 23.09
CA ALA A 65 3.56 -7.25 22.04
C ALA A 65 4.75 -8.21 21.87
N TYR A 66 5.99 -7.70 21.90
CA TYR A 66 7.20 -8.49 21.69
C TYR A 66 7.69 -9.21 22.96
N GLY A 67 7.31 -8.75 24.15
CA GLY A 67 7.84 -9.25 25.42
C GLY A 67 9.27 -8.77 25.72
N HIS A 68 9.74 -7.72 25.03
CA HIS A 68 11.06 -7.12 25.21
C HIS A 68 11.10 -5.67 24.70
N ASP A 69 12.06 -4.88 25.16
CA ASP A 69 12.21 -3.43 24.87
C ASP A 69 13.19 -3.11 23.72
N ARG A 70 13.52 -4.09 22.86
CA ARG A 70 14.50 -3.89 21.77
C ARG A 70 14.19 -2.73 20.83
N THR A 71 12.91 -2.46 20.54
CA THR A 71 12.53 -1.34 19.66
C THR A 71 12.94 0.00 20.28
N ARG A 72 12.82 0.15 21.61
CA ARG A 72 13.31 1.28 22.40
C ARG A 72 14.84 1.36 22.42
N GLN A 73 15.51 0.25 22.69
CA GLN A 73 16.99 0.21 22.69
C GLN A 73 17.60 0.57 21.34
N TRP A 74 16.92 0.24 20.24
CA TRP A 74 17.35 0.55 18.88
C TRP A 74 16.83 1.89 18.34
N GLY A 75 16.03 2.61 19.13
CA GLY A 75 15.55 3.94 18.78
C GLY A 75 14.64 3.96 17.54
N TRP A 76 13.74 2.98 17.40
CA TRP A 76 12.87 2.86 16.21
C TRP A 76 12.05 4.10 15.88
N TYR A 77 11.73 4.92 16.88
CA TYR A 77 10.93 6.13 16.75
C TYR A 77 11.72 7.42 16.99
N ASP A 78 13.04 7.33 17.20
CA ASP A 78 13.88 8.48 17.58
C ASP A 78 14.14 9.45 16.41
N ASP A 79 13.88 9.03 15.17
CA ASP A 79 13.98 9.87 13.98
C ASP A 79 12.64 10.49 13.55
N GLU A 80 11.58 10.27 14.33
CA GLU A 80 10.30 10.97 14.17
C GLU A 80 10.50 12.47 14.35
N ARG A 81 9.85 13.26 13.48
CA ARG A 81 9.94 14.72 13.57
C ARG A 81 9.32 15.17 14.88
N SER A 82 9.95 16.14 15.54
CA SER A 82 9.33 16.79 16.70
C SER A 82 7.99 17.39 16.31
N ARG A 83 7.01 17.23 17.20
CA ARG A 83 5.66 17.77 17.02
C ARG A 83 5.68 19.27 16.69
N ARG A 84 5.18 19.65 15.52
CA ARG A 84 5.14 21.04 15.03
C ARG A 84 3.87 21.33 14.24
N ARG A 85 3.43 22.59 14.26
CA ARG A 85 2.35 23.06 13.40
C ARG A 85 2.88 23.33 11.99
N HIS A 86 2.20 22.77 11.00
CA HIS A 86 2.44 23.00 9.58
C HIS A 86 1.16 23.50 8.92
N HIS A 87 1.28 24.24 7.82
CA HIS A 87 0.16 24.66 6.99
C HIS A 87 0.29 24.03 5.61
N LEU A 88 -0.79 23.45 5.11
CA LEU A 88 -0.85 22.85 3.76
C LEU A 88 -2.03 23.44 3.00
N ALA A 89 -1.89 23.56 1.68
CA ALA A 89 -3.00 23.81 0.78
C ALA A 89 -4.05 22.69 0.86
N ALA A 90 -5.22 22.91 0.25
CA ALA A 90 -6.20 21.86 0.05
C ALA A 90 -5.68 20.87 -1.00
N PHE A 91 -6.03 19.60 -0.84
CA PHE A 91 -5.70 18.56 -1.81
C PHE A 91 -6.73 17.43 -1.73
N ALA A 92 -6.84 16.63 -2.78
CA ALA A 92 -7.54 15.35 -2.73
C ALA A 92 -6.53 14.21 -2.64
N ILE A 93 -6.84 13.17 -1.86
CA ILE A 93 -6.00 11.97 -1.76
C ILE A 93 -6.86 10.74 -2.04
N THR A 94 -6.32 9.71 -2.69
CA THR A 94 -7.10 8.47 -2.93
C THR A 94 -7.57 7.89 -1.60
N ARG A 95 -8.86 7.55 -1.54
CA ARG A 95 -9.55 7.14 -0.31
C ARG A 95 -8.94 5.86 0.28
N THR A 96 -8.39 5.01 -0.58
CA THR A 96 -7.67 3.78 -0.23
C THR A 96 -6.30 3.79 -0.91
N ALA A 97 -5.46 2.83 -0.55
CA ALA A 97 -4.32 2.44 -1.38
C ALA A 97 -4.79 2.05 -2.80
N ILE A 98 -3.91 2.20 -3.79
CA ILE A 98 -4.16 1.73 -5.16
C ILE A 98 -4.31 0.21 -5.14
N THR A 99 -5.39 -0.27 -5.76
CA THR A 99 -5.74 -1.70 -5.80
C THR A 99 -5.08 -2.42 -6.97
N ASN A 100 -5.03 -3.75 -6.90
CA ASN A 100 -4.60 -4.55 -8.04
C ASN A 100 -5.48 -4.32 -9.29
N ARG A 101 -6.80 -4.13 -9.15
CA ARG A 101 -7.69 -3.81 -10.27
C ARG A 101 -7.27 -2.52 -10.97
N GLN A 102 -7.00 -1.47 -10.19
CA GLN A 102 -6.57 -0.18 -10.74
C GLN A 102 -5.20 -0.27 -11.42
N TYR A 103 -4.26 -0.97 -10.79
CA TYR A 103 -2.93 -1.20 -11.36
C TYR A 103 -2.95 -2.10 -12.62
N ALA A 104 -3.96 -2.97 -12.76
CA ALA A 104 -4.12 -3.81 -13.95
C ALA A 104 -4.40 -2.98 -15.20
N ALA A 105 -5.23 -1.92 -15.08
CA ALA A 105 -5.51 -1.01 -16.18
C ALA A 105 -4.23 -0.30 -16.66
N PHE A 106 -3.36 0.11 -15.73
CA PHE A 106 -2.06 0.70 -16.06
C PHE A 106 -1.17 -0.27 -16.86
N ILE A 107 -1.01 -1.50 -16.39
CA ILE A 107 -0.19 -2.50 -17.10
C ILE A 107 -0.76 -2.80 -18.48
N ALA A 108 -2.09 -2.96 -18.58
CA ALA A 108 -2.76 -3.26 -19.84
C ALA A 108 -2.56 -2.13 -20.87
N ALA A 109 -2.65 -0.87 -20.43
CA ALA A 109 -2.50 0.30 -21.30
C ALA A 109 -1.05 0.56 -21.73
N THR A 110 -0.07 0.26 -20.87
CA THR A 110 1.33 0.72 -21.06
C THR A 110 2.32 -0.40 -21.36
N GLY A 111 1.95 -1.65 -21.11
CA GLY A 111 2.90 -2.77 -21.11
C GLY A 111 3.91 -2.73 -19.94
N HIS A 112 3.67 -1.91 -18.91
CA HIS A 112 4.56 -1.82 -17.74
C HIS A 112 4.75 -3.20 -17.07
N PRO A 113 5.95 -3.54 -16.56
CA PRO A 113 6.18 -4.84 -15.94
C PRO A 113 5.22 -5.14 -14.78
N ALA A 114 4.64 -6.33 -14.79
CA ALA A 114 3.74 -6.78 -13.73
C ALA A 114 4.46 -6.88 -12.37
N PRO A 115 3.77 -6.62 -11.24
CA PRO A 115 4.32 -6.72 -9.90
C PRO A 115 4.87 -8.12 -9.59
N ASP A 116 6.20 -8.21 -9.56
CA ASP A 116 6.97 -9.39 -9.21
C ASP A 116 8.38 -8.98 -8.74
N VAL A 117 9.09 -9.93 -8.14
CA VAL A 117 10.49 -9.84 -7.74
C VAL A 117 11.17 -11.18 -7.99
N LYS A 118 12.39 -11.17 -8.53
CA LYS A 118 13.18 -12.39 -8.77
C LYS A 118 13.77 -12.94 -7.47
N PRO A 119 14.00 -14.27 -7.36
CA PRO A 119 14.58 -14.89 -6.16
C PRO A 119 15.91 -14.26 -5.74
N GLU A 120 16.78 -13.95 -6.70
CA GLU A 120 18.11 -13.39 -6.46
C GLU A 120 18.01 -11.97 -5.92
N THR A 121 17.12 -11.16 -6.51
CA THR A 121 16.82 -9.81 -6.06
C THR A 121 16.26 -9.81 -4.63
N TRP A 122 15.30 -10.69 -4.35
CA TRP A 122 14.71 -10.81 -3.00
C TRP A 122 15.75 -11.22 -1.95
N ARG A 123 16.59 -12.21 -2.27
CA ARG A 123 17.71 -12.62 -1.41
C ARG A 123 18.66 -11.45 -1.14
N GLY A 124 18.93 -10.63 -2.15
CA GLY A 124 19.76 -9.43 -2.05
C GLY A 124 19.20 -8.38 -1.09
N TYR A 125 17.88 -8.33 -0.87
CA TYR A 125 17.27 -7.40 0.08
C TYR A 125 17.55 -7.77 1.54
N ARG A 126 17.96 -9.01 1.85
CA ARG A 126 18.26 -9.50 3.21
C ARG A 126 17.10 -9.25 4.21
N LEU A 127 15.88 -9.43 3.73
CA LEU A 127 14.66 -9.31 4.53
C LEU A 127 14.43 -10.58 5.36
N ILE A 128 13.67 -10.47 6.44
CA ILE A 128 13.29 -11.60 7.30
C ILE A 128 12.33 -12.57 6.60
N HIS A 129 11.58 -12.10 5.61
CA HIS A 129 10.58 -12.88 4.90
C HIS A 129 11.22 -13.80 3.86
N PRO A 130 10.90 -15.11 3.85
CA PRO A 130 11.38 -16.01 2.81
C PRO A 130 10.76 -15.65 1.45
N TYR A 131 11.50 -15.87 0.36
CA TYR A 131 11.05 -15.57 -1.00
C TYR A 131 9.68 -16.17 -1.32
N GLN A 132 9.39 -17.37 -0.81
CA GLN A 132 8.12 -18.07 -0.99
C GLN A 132 6.91 -17.23 -0.56
N ARG A 133 7.05 -16.37 0.48
CA ARG A 133 5.98 -15.46 0.90
C ARG A 133 5.59 -14.45 -0.17
N THR A 134 6.50 -14.11 -1.08
CA THR A 134 6.20 -13.18 -2.19
C THR A 134 5.26 -13.77 -3.23
N ARG A 135 5.27 -15.10 -3.41
CA ARG A 135 4.62 -15.76 -4.55
C ARG A 135 3.10 -15.63 -4.54
N ARG A 136 2.48 -15.47 -3.38
CA ARG A 136 1.03 -15.25 -3.27
C ARG A 136 0.59 -13.82 -3.62
N HIS A 137 1.53 -12.89 -3.68
CA HIS A 137 1.31 -11.48 -4.04
C HIS A 137 1.80 -11.16 -5.46
N ALA A 138 2.71 -11.97 -6.00
CA ALA A 138 3.26 -11.81 -7.33
C ALA A 138 2.19 -12.09 -8.40
N TRP A 139 2.19 -11.26 -9.43
CA TRP A 139 1.31 -11.39 -10.59
C TRP A 139 1.80 -12.51 -11.51
N ARG A 140 0.87 -13.10 -12.27
CA ARG A 140 1.18 -14.11 -13.30
C ARG A 140 0.82 -13.53 -14.66
N GLY A 141 1.83 -13.22 -15.48
CA GLY A 141 1.62 -12.43 -16.68
C GLY A 141 1.04 -11.06 -16.32
N GLN A 142 -0.01 -10.63 -17.02
CA GLN A 142 -0.71 -9.37 -16.75
C GLN A 142 -1.88 -9.51 -15.76
N SER A 143 -2.05 -10.68 -15.14
CA SER A 143 -3.18 -10.93 -14.23
C SER A 143 -2.78 -10.77 -12.76
N PRO A 144 -3.60 -10.07 -11.95
CA PRO A 144 -3.40 -10.00 -10.51
C PRO A 144 -3.59 -11.37 -9.86
N PRO A 145 -3.07 -11.58 -8.63
CA PRO A 145 -3.25 -12.85 -7.94
C PRO A 145 -4.75 -13.16 -7.74
N PRO A 146 -5.17 -14.43 -7.89
CA PRO A 146 -6.55 -14.82 -7.71
C PRO A 146 -7.14 -14.36 -6.37
N GLY A 147 -8.35 -13.82 -6.39
CA GLY A 147 -9.04 -13.33 -5.18
C GLY A 147 -8.50 -12.01 -4.62
N ARG A 148 -7.58 -11.33 -5.30
CA ARG A 148 -6.92 -10.11 -4.78
C ARG A 148 -7.13 -8.85 -5.61
N VAL A 149 -8.11 -8.85 -6.51
CA VAL A 149 -8.40 -7.69 -7.38
C VAL A 149 -8.64 -6.40 -6.58
N ASP A 150 -9.27 -6.49 -5.40
CA ASP A 150 -9.54 -5.36 -4.49
C ASP A 150 -8.50 -5.16 -3.38
N HIS A 151 -7.44 -5.97 -3.35
CA HIS A 151 -6.35 -5.78 -2.39
C HIS A 151 -5.41 -4.67 -2.87
N PRO A 152 -4.67 -4.01 -1.96
CA PRO A 152 -3.63 -3.06 -2.37
C PRO A 152 -2.61 -3.77 -3.28
N VAL A 153 -2.18 -3.08 -4.33
CA VAL A 153 -1.04 -3.51 -5.11
C VAL A 153 0.23 -3.42 -4.24
N VAL A 154 1.02 -4.49 -4.25
CA VAL A 154 2.31 -4.60 -3.54
C VAL A 154 3.36 -5.15 -4.49
N LEU A 155 4.61 -5.34 -4.03
CA LEU A 155 5.74 -5.69 -4.91
C LEU A 155 5.97 -4.66 -6.02
N VAL A 156 5.65 -3.40 -5.72
CA VAL A 156 5.90 -2.23 -6.56
C VAL A 156 6.96 -1.36 -5.90
N SER A 157 7.89 -0.88 -6.70
CA SER A 157 8.93 0.05 -6.28
C SER A 157 8.38 1.48 -6.24
N HIS A 158 9.17 2.41 -5.69
CA HIS A 158 8.83 3.84 -5.75
C HIS A 158 8.71 4.32 -7.20
N ASN A 159 9.58 3.85 -8.09
CA ASN A 159 9.54 4.20 -9.52
C ASN A 159 8.31 3.63 -10.23
N ASP A 160 7.86 2.43 -9.85
CA ASP A 160 6.61 1.86 -10.36
C ASP A 160 5.41 2.73 -9.95
N ALA A 161 5.39 3.22 -8.71
CA ALA A 161 4.33 4.12 -8.22
C ALA A 161 4.34 5.49 -8.94
N LEU A 162 5.52 6.05 -9.22
CA LEU A 162 5.65 7.26 -10.03
C LEU A 162 5.19 7.06 -11.48
N ALA A 163 5.54 5.94 -12.10
CA ALA A 163 5.10 5.61 -13.45
C ALA A 163 3.58 5.47 -13.53
N TYR A 164 2.96 4.80 -12.55
CA TYR A 164 1.50 4.73 -12.44
C TYR A 164 0.87 6.10 -12.29
N ALA A 165 1.42 6.98 -11.44
CA ALA A 165 0.91 8.34 -11.24
C ALA A 165 0.99 9.19 -12.51
N ALA A 166 2.10 9.09 -13.25
CA ALA A 166 2.28 9.79 -14.52
C ALA A 166 1.27 9.31 -15.57
N TRP A 167 1.11 7.98 -15.71
CA TRP A 167 0.10 7.39 -16.61
C TRP A 167 -1.31 7.86 -16.25
N LEU A 168 -1.71 7.75 -14.98
CA LEU A 168 -3.04 8.17 -14.55
C LEU A 168 -3.26 9.68 -14.77
N SER A 169 -2.19 10.48 -14.71
CA SER A 169 -2.26 11.90 -15.03
C SER A 169 -2.59 12.17 -16.48
N THR A 170 -1.92 11.47 -17.39
CA THR A 170 -2.20 11.55 -18.82
C THR A 170 -3.61 11.07 -19.13
N GLU A 171 -3.99 9.89 -18.64
CA GLU A 171 -5.24 9.25 -19.00
C GLU A 171 -6.48 9.92 -18.41
N SER A 172 -6.39 10.44 -17.18
CA SER A 172 -7.53 11.08 -16.51
C SER A 172 -7.62 12.59 -16.71
N GLY A 173 -6.61 13.22 -17.30
CA GLY A 173 -6.50 14.68 -17.45
C GLY A 173 -6.33 15.45 -16.13
N ASN A 174 -6.12 14.77 -14.99
CA ASN A 174 -5.88 15.40 -13.68
C ASN A 174 -4.41 15.24 -13.28
N SER A 175 -3.85 16.14 -12.47
CA SER A 175 -2.48 15.98 -11.93
C SER A 175 -2.49 14.96 -10.77
N TRP A 176 -1.80 13.83 -10.95
CA TRP A 176 -1.63 12.81 -9.92
C TRP A 176 -0.16 12.63 -9.52
N ARG A 177 0.10 12.54 -8.22
CA ARG A 177 1.44 12.29 -7.67
C ARG A 177 1.40 11.53 -6.36
N LEU A 178 2.56 11.03 -5.92
CA LEU A 178 2.71 10.53 -4.56
C LEU A 178 2.51 11.68 -3.54
N PRO A 179 1.92 11.40 -2.36
CA PRO A 179 1.85 12.38 -1.28
C PRO A 179 3.25 12.67 -0.74
N SER A 180 3.48 13.89 -0.28
CA SER A 180 4.54 14.15 0.69
C SER A 180 4.21 13.48 2.02
N GLU A 181 5.23 13.28 2.87
CA GLU A 181 5.03 12.75 4.23
C GLU A 181 4.04 13.59 5.04
N LEU A 182 4.06 14.92 4.88
CA LEU A 182 3.18 15.84 5.61
C LEU A 182 1.73 15.76 5.11
N GLU A 183 1.51 15.70 3.80
CA GLU A 183 0.17 15.51 3.23
C GLU A 183 -0.43 14.18 3.67
N TRP A 184 0.36 13.11 3.60
CA TRP A 184 -0.06 11.78 4.05
C TRP A 184 -0.44 11.80 5.53
N GLU A 185 0.41 12.39 6.38
CA GLU A 185 0.18 12.42 7.83
C GLU A 185 -1.06 13.25 8.20
N LYS A 186 -1.24 14.44 7.58
CA LYS A 186 -2.45 15.25 7.77
C LYS A 186 -3.69 14.45 7.37
N ALA A 187 -3.66 13.81 6.21
CA ALA A 187 -4.77 13.02 5.72
C ALA A 187 -5.12 11.84 6.65
N ALA A 188 -4.10 11.23 7.26
CA ALA A 188 -4.23 10.07 8.14
C ALA A 188 -4.73 10.40 9.56
N ARG A 189 -4.24 11.48 10.19
CA ARG A 189 -4.52 11.77 11.61
C ARG A 189 -5.37 13.01 11.86
N GLY A 190 -5.75 13.73 10.81
CA GLY A 190 -6.45 15.00 10.91
C GLY A 190 -5.55 16.13 11.41
N VAL A 191 -6.13 17.14 12.04
CA VAL A 191 -5.43 18.39 12.39
C VAL A 191 -4.79 18.40 13.79
N GLY A 192 -5.26 17.51 14.68
CA GLY A 192 -5.02 17.60 16.13
C GLY A 192 -3.84 16.79 16.67
N GLY A 193 -3.06 16.11 15.84
CA GLY A 193 -1.92 15.32 16.31
C GLY A 193 -2.29 14.05 17.09
N ARG A 194 -3.39 13.38 16.71
CA ARG A 194 -3.84 12.10 17.33
C ARG A 194 -2.88 10.96 17.03
N TYR A 195 -2.63 10.04 17.95
CA TYR A 195 -1.62 8.98 17.73
C TYR A 195 -2.02 8.00 16.63
N PHE A 196 -3.31 7.73 16.51
CA PHE A 196 -3.94 6.93 15.47
C PHE A 196 -5.05 7.74 14.77
N PRO A 197 -5.51 7.30 13.59
CA PRO A 197 -6.59 7.97 12.86
C PRO A 197 -7.86 8.18 13.71
N TRP A 198 -8.16 7.22 14.60
CA TRP A 198 -9.36 7.21 15.44
C TRP A 198 -9.17 7.85 16.82
N GLY A 199 -7.94 8.13 17.28
CA GLY A 199 -7.72 8.61 18.64
C GLY A 199 -6.31 8.33 19.15
N ASN A 200 -6.11 8.40 20.46
CA ASN A 200 -4.83 8.15 21.10
C ASN A 200 -4.70 6.74 21.69
N GLU A 201 -5.81 6.02 21.79
CA GLU A 201 -5.85 4.65 22.28
C GLU A 201 -5.68 3.67 21.12
N TYR A 202 -4.79 2.70 21.30
CA TYR A 202 -4.61 1.62 20.35
C TYR A 202 -5.81 0.66 20.37
N ASP A 203 -6.27 0.24 19.20
CA ASP A 203 -7.35 -0.72 19.01
C ASP A 203 -7.03 -1.61 17.80
N SER A 204 -6.65 -2.86 18.07
CA SER A 204 -6.30 -3.84 17.02
C SER A 204 -7.48 -4.20 16.12
N GLY A 205 -8.72 -3.89 16.50
CA GLY A 205 -9.93 -4.10 15.71
C GLY A 205 -10.22 -2.99 14.69
N ARG A 206 -9.36 -1.97 14.59
CA ARG A 206 -9.50 -0.81 13.67
C ARG A 206 -8.47 -0.76 12.56
N LEU A 207 -7.56 -1.72 12.48
CA LEU A 207 -6.55 -1.81 11.43
C LEU A 207 -6.24 -3.26 11.08
N ASN A 208 -5.69 -3.46 9.89
CA ASN A 208 -5.03 -4.72 9.56
C ASN A 208 -3.58 -4.68 10.03
N SER A 209 -3.24 -5.44 11.06
CA SER A 209 -1.88 -5.56 11.59
C SER A 209 -1.62 -7.00 12.05
N HIS A 210 -0.38 -7.31 12.43
CA HIS A 210 -0.09 -8.65 12.96
C HIS A 210 -0.89 -8.94 14.23
N ASP A 211 -1.20 -7.92 15.03
CA ASP A 211 -1.90 -8.10 16.32
C ASP A 211 -3.35 -8.58 16.16
N GLY A 212 -4.00 -8.22 15.04
CA GLY A 212 -5.39 -8.61 14.72
C GLY A 212 -5.51 -9.67 13.63
N GLY A 213 -4.43 -10.01 12.93
CA GLY A 213 -4.48 -10.80 11.71
C GLY A 213 -5.11 -10.03 10.52
N PRO A 214 -5.28 -10.67 9.36
CA PRO A 214 -5.18 -12.12 9.10
C PRO A 214 -3.77 -12.59 8.67
N PHE A 215 -2.71 -11.83 8.96
CA PHE A 215 -1.36 -12.10 8.45
C PHE A 215 -1.30 -12.07 6.91
N ASP A 216 -2.10 -11.17 6.33
CA ASP A 216 -2.21 -10.94 4.90
C ASP A 216 -2.80 -9.55 4.60
N THR A 217 -2.58 -9.06 3.39
CA THR A 217 -3.41 -7.97 2.87
C THR A 217 -4.85 -8.44 2.79
N MET A 218 -5.77 -7.53 3.07
CA MET A 218 -7.20 -7.67 2.79
C MET A 218 -7.61 -6.75 1.63
N ALA A 219 -8.84 -6.94 1.12
CA ALA A 219 -9.47 -5.93 0.29
C ALA A 219 -9.45 -4.57 0.99
N VAL A 220 -9.23 -3.49 0.25
CA VAL A 220 -9.18 -2.14 0.81
C VAL A 220 -10.50 -1.74 1.46
N GLY A 221 -10.45 -0.92 2.50
CA GLY A 221 -11.62 -0.35 3.17
C GLY A 221 -12.35 -1.28 4.14
N ARG A 222 -11.79 -2.46 4.45
CA ARG A 222 -12.40 -3.42 5.40
C ARG A 222 -12.45 -2.90 6.83
N PHE A 223 -11.60 -1.94 7.18
CA PHE A 223 -11.52 -1.36 8.52
C PHE A 223 -12.15 0.04 8.55
N ALA A 224 -13.44 0.14 8.23
CA ALA A 224 -14.16 1.42 8.18
C ALA A 224 -14.12 2.21 9.51
N ARG A 225 -14.07 1.51 10.66
CA ARG A 225 -13.90 2.13 11.99
C ARG A 225 -12.49 2.67 12.24
N GLY A 226 -11.54 2.33 11.38
CA GLY A 226 -10.18 2.87 11.35
C GLY A 226 -10.00 4.08 10.45
N ALA A 227 -11.09 4.59 9.85
CA ALA A 227 -11.03 5.73 8.96
C ALA A 227 -10.44 6.98 9.65
N SER A 228 -9.72 7.79 8.90
CA SER A 228 -9.27 9.10 9.38
C SER A 228 -10.43 10.07 9.55
N PRO A 229 -10.22 11.22 10.22
CA PRO A 229 -11.21 12.28 10.32
C PRO A 229 -11.69 12.85 8.97
N PHE A 230 -10.93 12.61 7.89
CA PHE A 230 -11.29 13.02 6.53
C PHE A 230 -11.90 11.87 5.70
N GLY A 231 -12.13 10.69 6.29
CA GLY A 231 -12.71 9.54 5.61
C GLY A 231 -11.72 8.67 4.83
N LEU A 232 -10.41 8.89 5.03
CA LEU A 232 -9.33 8.09 4.46
C LEU A 232 -9.32 6.70 5.10
N LEU A 233 -9.29 5.65 4.29
CA LEU A 233 -9.35 4.26 4.74
C LEU A 233 -7.96 3.62 4.76
N ASP A 234 -7.79 2.69 5.69
CA ASP A 234 -6.54 1.97 5.96
C ASP A 234 -5.27 2.85 6.07
N PRO A 235 -5.29 4.04 6.73
CA PRO A 235 -4.06 4.84 6.91
C PRO A 235 -3.19 4.33 8.07
N ALA A 236 -3.63 3.33 8.83
CA ALA A 236 -2.83 2.60 9.80
C ALA A 236 -2.97 1.10 9.50
N GLY A 237 -1.84 0.39 9.43
CA GLY A 237 -1.77 -1.01 9.02
C GLY A 237 -1.96 -1.21 7.51
N GLN A 238 -2.44 -2.41 7.17
CA GLN A 238 -2.68 -2.89 5.80
C GLN A 238 -1.39 -2.97 4.97
N VAL A 239 -0.87 -1.88 4.43
CA VAL A 239 0.44 -1.84 3.77
C VAL A 239 1.11 -0.51 4.05
N PHE A 240 2.44 -0.52 4.13
CA PHE A 240 3.22 0.70 4.07
C PHE A 240 2.99 1.37 2.72
N GLU A 241 3.07 2.70 2.68
CA GLU A 241 2.78 3.44 1.46
C GLU A 241 3.89 4.40 1.09
N TRP A 242 4.35 4.31 -0.15
CA TRP A 242 5.33 5.23 -0.72
C TRP A 242 4.87 6.69 -0.61
N THR A 243 5.81 7.55 -0.23
CA THR A 243 5.68 9.01 -0.29
C THR A 243 6.76 9.60 -1.19
N ALA A 244 6.54 10.81 -1.69
CA ALA A 244 7.55 11.57 -2.43
C ALA A 244 8.67 12.12 -1.55
N THR A 245 8.62 11.96 -0.22
CA THR A 245 9.59 12.56 0.70
C THR A 245 10.85 11.68 0.84
N PRO A 246 12.04 12.22 0.52
CA PRO A 246 13.30 11.49 0.73
C PRO A 246 13.54 11.15 2.20
N ALA A 247 14.09 9.96 2.46
CA ALA A 247 14.45 9.51 3.80
C ALA A 247 15.83 10.03 4.21
N ASN A 248 15.92 11.34 4.47
CA ASN A 248 17.16 12.02 4.88
C ASN A 248 17.32 11.96 6.42
N GLY A 249 17.51 10.75 6.97
CA GLY A 249 17.82 10.56 8.40
C GLY A 249 19.31 10.71 8.73
N LYS A 250 19.70 10.53 10.01
CA LYS A 250 21.10 10.61 10.50
C LYS A 250 22.12 9.73 9.73
N LYS A 251 21.64 8.71 9.00
CA LYS A 251 22.46 7.80 8.16
C LYS A 251 22.20 7.99 6.66
N GLY A 252 21.68 9.14 6.23
CA GLY A 252 21.12 9.44 4.91
C GLY A 252 21.91 8.81 3.77
N ARG A 253 21.42 7.67 3.27
CA ARG A 253 21.92 7.08 2.04
C ARG A 253 21.04 7.61 0.90
N PRO A 254 21.62 8.14 -0.18
CA PRO A 254 20.85 8.61 -1.32
C PRO A 254 19.98 7.48 -1.90
N GLY A 255 18.90 7.85 -2.59
CA GLY A 255 18.00 6.90 -3.25
C GLY A 255 17.03 6.17 -2.31
N ARG A 256 16.64 6.81 -1.20
CA ARG A 256 15.65 6.29 -0.25
C ARG A 256 14.49 7.25 -0.06
N TYR A 257 13.29 6.71 0.09
CA TYR A 257 12.05 7.46 0.31
C TYR A 257 11.34 6.94 1.55
N LEU A 258 10.55 7.80 2.18
CA LEU A 258 9.75 7.43 3.33
C LEU A 258 8.53 6.65 2.87
N VAL A 259 8.25 5.58 3.60
CA VAL A 259 6.97 4.90 3.60
C VAL A 259 6.27 5.12 4.95
N LYS A 260 4.94 5.15 4.93
CA LYS A 260 4.10 5.48 6.08
C LYS A 260 3.01 4.42 6.30
N GLY A 261 2.42 4.38 7.48
CA GLY A 261 1.21 3.60 7.78
C GLY A 261 1.42 2.25 8.48
N GLY A 262 2.59 1.62 8.40
CA GLY A 262 2.74 0.24 8.87
C GLY A 262 2.04 -0.76 7.94
N SER A 263 1.98 -2.03 8.31
CA SER A 263 1.47 -3.09 7.46
C SER A 263 0.76 -4.20 8.22
N TRP A 264 0.14 -5.12 7.48
CA TRP A 264 -0.51 -6.32 8.03
C TRP A 264 0.42 -7.25 8.83
N ASP A 265 1.74 -7.10 8.70
CA ASP A 265 2.74 -7.95 9.38
C ASP A 265 3.46 -7.22 10.54
N ASP A 266 3.14 -5.95 10.77
CA ASP A 266 3.74 -5.21 11.88
C ASP A 266 3.04 -5.55 13.20
N LYS A 267 3.84 -5.97 14.16
CA LYS A 267 3.43 -6.39 15.51
C LYS A 267 3.70 -5.27 16.49
N GLY A 268 2.80 -5.07 17.46
CA GLY A 268 2.93 -4.00 18.45
C GLY A 268 2.66 -2.60 17.90
N CYS A 269 2.26 -2.48 16.63
CA CYS A 269 1.74 -1.33 15.87
C CYS A 269 2.22 0.10 16.19
N GLY A 270 3.30 0.32 16.96
CA GLY A 270 3.87 1.63 17.18
C GLY A 270 4.28 2.28 15.85
N VAL A 271 4.71 1.45 14.90
CA VAL A 271 5.02 1.83 13.50
C VAL A 271 3.78 2.16 12.65
N CYS A 272 2.58 1.76 13.08
CA CYS A 272 1.32 2.06 12.38
C CYS A 272 0.77 3.45 12.72
N ARG A 273 1.36 4.15 13.70
CA ARG A 273 1.01 5.55 13.98
C ARG A 273 1.36 6.45 12.81
N PRO A 274 0.54 7.45 12.46
CA PRO A 274 0.85 8.33 11.34
C PRO A 274 2.13 9.17 11.48
N ALA A 275 2.66 9.37 12.69
CA ALA A 275 3.96 10.04 12.90
C ALA A 275 5.17 9.16 12.57
N ALA A 276 5.03 7.82 12.66
CA ALA A 276 6.13 6.88 12.48
C ALA A 276 6.73 6.97 11.08
N ARG A 277 8.06 6.86 11.00
CA ARG A 277 8.81 7.09 9.77
C ARG A 277 9.58 5.84 9.40
N HIS A 278 9.56 5.48 8.13
CA HIS A 278 10.31 4.32 7.69
C HIS A 278 10.94 4.53 6.32
N GLY A 279 12.27 4.57 6.27
CA GLY A 279 13.01 4.78 5.02
C GLY A 279 13.25 3.48 4.26
N ARG A 280 12.98 3.46 2.96
CA ARG A 280 13.21 2.29 2.08
C ARG A 280 13.96 2.69 0.80
N PRO A 281 14.86 1.82 0.27
CA PRO A 281 15.47 2.05 -1.04
C PRO A 281 14.40 2.18 -2.12
N ALA A 282 14.53 3.16 -3.03
CA ALA A 282 13.52 3.42 -4.07
C ALA A 282 13.21 2.19 -4.93
N ALA A 283 14.22 1.36 -5.20
CA ALA A 283 14.09 0.17 -6.05
C ALA A 283 13.58 -1.09 -5.31
N ILE A 284 13.31 -1.04 -4.00
CA ILE A 284 12.83 -2.21 -3.27
C ILE A 284 11.39 -2.53 -3.71
N LYS A 285 11.12 -3.81 -3.98
CA LYS A 285 9.77 -4.34 -4.18
C LYS A 285 9.45 -5.24 -2.99
N HIS A 286 8.44 -4.89 -2.19
CA HIS A 286 8.11 -5.60 -0.94
C HIS A 286 6.63 -5.98 -0.87
N ILE A 287 6.31 -7.11 -0.25
CA ILE A 287 4.94 -7.58 -0.01
C ILE A 287 4.14 -6.74 0.99
N LEU A 288 4.81 -5.76 1.62
CA LEU A 288 4.26 -4.91 2.67
C LEU A 288 4.16 -3.45 2.21
N ILE A 289 4.58 -3.13 0.98
CA ILE A 289 4.63 -1.75 0.50
C ILE A 289 3.78 -1.61 -0.75
N GLY A 290 2.77 -0.77 -0.67
CA GLY A 290 1.97 -0.25 -1.78
C GLY A 290 2.10 1.28 -1.86
N PHE A 291 1.06 1.94 -2.33
CA PHE A 291 1.02 3.41 -2.40
C PHE A 291 -0.41 3.95 -2.55
N ARG A 292 -0.54 5.25 -2.32
CA ARG A 292 -1.72 6.06 -2.62
C ARG A 292 -1.30 7.33 -3.35
N LEU A 293 -2.25 8.05 -3.94
CA LEU A 293 -1.97 9.25 -4.73
C LEU A 293 -2.71 10.48 -4.22
N ILE A 294 -2.11 11.63 -4.48
CA ILE A 294 -2.75 12.95 -4.40
C ILE A 294 -3.28 13.29 -5.80
N ARG A 295 -4.46 13.88 -5.84
CA ARG A 295 -4.97 14.64 -6.98
C ARG A 295 -4.96 16.12 -6.61
N GLU A 296 -4.26 16.93 -7.40
CA GLU A 296 -4.24 18.39 -7.24
C GLU A 296 -5.49 19.05 -7.81
#